data_AF-A0A083ZUA3-F1
#
_entry.id   AF-A0A083ZUA3-F1
#
_cell.length_a   1.000
_cell.length_b   1.000
_cell.length_c   1.000
_cell.angle_alpha   90.00
_cell.angle_beta   90.00
_cell.angle_gamma   90.00
#
_symmetry.space_group_name_H-M   'P 1'
#
loop_
_entity.id
_entity.type
_entity.pdbx_description
1 polymer ?
#
loop_
_entity_poly.entity_id
_entity_poly.type
_entity_poly.pdbx_seq_one_letter_code
_entity_poly.pdbx_strand_id
1 'polypeptide(L)'
;MRSSQQKFYLGVLWCGILLLAGCQATAKKTHQPETVSIQAPVNSHSEVATPKVVEEPKTSQIGLCQSELASLKQINPKAYAAKQAHFNRLVNNASLYNSVRGEVNPATKDTIDALYKYKTNQLCADIAREVMQGLIQKGEG
;
A
#
# COMPACT_ATOMS: atom_id res chain seq x y z
N MET A 1 -20.40 7.06 40.72
CA MET A 1 -19.75 7.01 39.38
C MET A 1 -18.48 7.87 39.22
N ARG A 2 -18.09 8.73 40.17
CA ARG A 2 -16.92 9.64 40.04
C ARG A 2 -15.57 9.04 40.49
N SER A 3 -15.59 7.97 41.29
CA SER A 3 -14.37 7.33 41.84
C SER A 3 -13.68 6.37 40.86
N SER A 4 -14.41 5.79 39.90
CA SER A 4 -13.85 4.80 38.97
C SER A 4 -13.03 5.42 37.84
N GLN A 5 -13.30 6.68 37.48
CA GLN A 5 -12.59 7.40 36.42
C GLN A 5 -11.19 7.83 36.86
N GLN A 6 -11.01 8.24 38.13
CA GLN A 6 -9.70 8.65 38.66
C GLN A 6 -8.66 7.52 38.65
N LYS A 7 -9.09 6.27 38.90
CA LYS A 7 -8.20 5.10 38.88
C LYS A 7 -7.73 4.75 37.47
N PHE A 8 -8.54 5.05 36.45
CA PHE A 8 -8.20 4.80 35.04
C PHE A 8 -7.13 5.79 34.53
N TYR A 9 -7.24 7.07 34.91
CA TYR A 9 -6.26 8.08 34.51
C TYR A 9 -4.87 7.91 35.16
N LEU A 10 -4.80 7.40 36.40
CA LEU A 10 -3.51 7.07 37.03
C LEU A 10 -2.81 5.87 36.38
N GLY A 11 -3.56 4.90 35.85
CA GLY A 11 -3.00 3.72 35.19
C GLY A 11 -2.42 4.00 33.79
N VAL A 12 -3.02 4.93 33.04
CA VAL A 12 -2.57 5.28 31.69
C VAL A 12 -1.31 6.15 31.70
N LEU A 13 -1.04 6.89 32.79
CA LEU A 13 0.14 7.75 32.91
C LEU A 13 1.46 6.99 33.15
N TRP A 14 1.42 5.71 33.52
CA TRP A 14 2.61 4.93 33.92
C TRP A 14 3.18 3.98 32.85
N CYS A 15 2.53 3.84 31.68
CA CYS A 15 3.05 2.98 30.60
C CYS A 15 3.86 3.74 29.53
N GLY A 16 4.07 5.05 29.68
CA GLY A 16 4.61 5.92 28.61
C GLY A 16 6.14 6.03 28.49
N ILE A 17 6.95 5.34 29.32
CA ILE A 17 8.39 5.68 29.46
C ILE A 17 9.37 4.62 28.92
N LEU A 18 8.95 3.42 28.47
CA LEU A 18 9.90 2.32 28.20
C LEU A 18 10.16 1.91 26.74
N LEU A 19 9.99 2.79 25.74
CA LEU A 19 10.28 2.42 24.32
C LEU A 19 11.17 3.41 23.58
N LEU A 20 12.37 3.70 24.09
CA LEU A 20 13.44 4.40 23.36
C LEU A 20 14.78 3.63 23.35
N ALA A 21 14.75 2.33 23.03
CA ALA A 21 15.96 1.59 22.65
C ALA A 21 16.02 1.46 21.11
N GLY A 22 16.55 2.50 20.44
CA GLY A 22 16.90 2.44 19.03
C GLY A 22 18.26 1.77 18.83
N CYS A 23 18.29 0.64 18.14
CA CYS A 23 19.51 -0.05 17.73
C CYS A 23 19.87 0.38 16.29
N GLN A 24 20.98 1.11 16.11
CA GLN A 24 21.56 1.43 14.80
C GLN A 24 22.68 0.41 14.51
N ALA A 25 22.45 -0.48 13.54
CA ALA A 25 23.46 -1.42 13.04
C ALA A 25 23.86 -1.07 11.60
N THR A 26 25.09 -0.55 11.48
CA THR A 26 26.12 -0.75 10.44
C THR A 26 25.72 -0.90 8.97
N ALA A 27 26.34 -0.08 8.10
CA ALA A 27 27.52 -0.51 7.33
C ALA A 27 28.11 0.64 6.48
N LYS A 28 29.40 0.94 6.71
CA LYS A 28 30.29 1.67 5.79
C LYS A 28 30.36 0.92 4.45
N LYS A 29 30.09 1.60 3.34
CA LYS A 29 30.70 1.25 2.03
C LYS A 29 31.77 2.29 1.71
N THR A 30 33.02 1.89 1.93
CA THR A 30 34.21 2.53 1.37
C THR A 30 34.64 1.75 0.13
N HIS A 31 35.31 2.44 -0.79
CA HIS A 31 35.99 2.01 -2.03
C HIS A 31 35.16 2.29 -3.29
N GLN A 32 35.30 3.47 -3.89
CA GLN A 32 36.43 3.98 -4.73
C GLN A 32 36.42 3.34 -6.13
N PRO A 33 36.34 4.17 -7.20
CA PRO A 33 36.36 3.71 -8.58
C PRO A 33 37.80 3.40 -9.00
N GLU A 34 38.00 2.28 -9.68
CA GLU A 34 39.23 2.02 -10.42
C GLU A 34 38.94 1.94 -11.92
N THR A 35 39.31 3.03 -12.57
CA THR A 35 39.47 3.21 -14.01
C THR A 35 40.64 2.35 -14.48
N VAL A 36 40.40 1.34 -15.31
CA VAL A 36 41.45 0.80 -16.19
C VAL A 36 40.90 0.62 -17.60
N SER A 37 41.37 1.51 -18.45
CA SER A 37 41.34 1.51 -19.90
C SER A 37 42.24 0.40 -20.45
N ILE A 38 41.75 -0.44 -21.37
CA ILE A 38 42.51 -0.95 -22.53
C ILE A 38 41.53 -1.13 -23.70
N GLN A 39 41.92 -0.61 -24.86
CA GLN A 39 41.22 -0.62 -26.15
C GLN A 39 41.60 -1.80 -27.04
N ALA A 40 40.70 -2.07 -28.00
CA ALA A 40 40.85 -2.72 -29.33
C ALA A 40 40.46 -4.22 -29.46
N PRO A 41 40.00 -4.69 -30.65
CA PRO A 41 39.37 -4.00 -31.80
C PRO A 41 37.94 -4.51 -32.10
N VAL A 42 37.18 -3.66 -32.77
CA VAL A 42 35.80 -3.88 -33.24
C VAL A 42 35.81 -4.82 -34.45
N ASN A 43 35.34 -6.07 -34.29
CA ASN A 43 34.53 -6.75 -35.31
C ASN A 43 33.92 -8.04 -34.75
N SER A 44 32.62 -8.03 -34.45
CA SER A 44 31.72 -9.18 -34.58
C SER A 44 30.31 -8.69 -34.25
N HIS A 45 29.48 -8.63 -35.28
CA HIS A 45 28.04 -8.62 -35.13
C HIS A 45 27.63 -9.93 -34.43
N SER A 46 27.60 -9.90 -33.11
CA SER A 46 26.80 -10.85 -32.32
C SER A 46 25.57 -10.07 -31.90
N GLU A 47 24.48 -10.40 -32.57
CA GLU A 47 23.11 -10.08 -32.19
C GLU A 47 22.94 -10.35 -30.69
N VAL A 48 23.09 -9.29 -29.90
CA VAL A 48 22.76 -9.31 -28.48
C VAL A 48 21.25 -9.49 -28.46
N ALA A 49 20.82 -10.73 -28.26
CA ALA A 49 19.49 -11.04 -27.78
C ALA A 49 19.30 -10.20 -26.52
N THR A 50 18.64 -9.06 -26.68
CA THR A 50 18.18 -8.24 -25.59
C THR A 50 17.31 -9.16 -24.75
N PRO A 51 17.64 -9.37 -23.46
CA PRO A 51 16.71 -10.03 -22.57
C PRO A 51 15.43 -9.22 -22.66
N LYS A 52 14.39 -9.82 -23.22
CA LYS A 52 13.04 -9.27 -23.19
C LYS A 52 12.71 -9.20 -21.71
N VAL A 53 12.96 -8.03 -21.12
CA VAL A 53 12.48 -7.68 -19.80
C VAL A 53 10.98 -7.91 -19.92
N VAL A 54 10.52 -9.00 -19.32
CA VAL A 54 9.11 -9.25 -19.14
C VAL A 54 8.67 -8.09 -18.28
N GLU A 55 8.12 -7.04 -18.90
CA GLU A 55 7.45 -5.97 -18.17
C GLU A 55 6.30 -6.65 -17.43
N GLU A 56 6.54 -6.93 -16.15
CA GLU A 56 5.49 -7.33 -15.25
C GLU A 56 4.42 -6.22 -15.34
N PRO A 57 3.16 -6.57 -15.64
CA PRO A 57 2.13 -5.55 -15.78
C PRO A 57 2.07 -4.77 -14.48
N LYS A 58 2.38 -3.46 -14.54
CA LYS A 58 2.29 -2.53 -13.41
C LYS A 58 0.82 -2.47 -13.00
N THR A 59 0.40 -3.41 -12.17
CA THR A 59 -0.95 -3.47 -11.63
C THR A 59 -1.10 -2.27 -10.72
N SER A 60 -2.05 -1.41 -11.05
CA SER A 60 -2.39 -0.30 -10.18
C SER A 60 -2.87 -0.86 -8.84
N GLN A 61 -2.64 -0.12 -7.75
CA GLN A 61 -3.09 -0.55 -6.42
C GLN A 61 -4.61 -0.82 -6.36
N ILE A 62 -5.37 -0.12 -7.20
CA ILE A 62 -6.81 -0.37 -7.35
C ILE A 62 -7.12 -1.65 -8.14
N GLY A 63 -6.28 -2.01 -9.12
CA GLY A 63 -6.38 -3.29 -9.84
C GLY A 63 -6.11 -4.49 -8.93
N LEU A 64 -5.10 -4.41 -8.06
CA LEU A 64 -4.86 -5.44 -7.04
C LEU A 64 -6.06 -5.59 -6.10
N CYS A 65 -6.60 -4.48 -5.59
CA CYS A 65 -7.80 -4.45 -4.75
C CYS A 65 -9.03 -5.09 -5.42
N GLN A 66 -9.22 -4.85 -6.72
CA GLN A 66 -10.29 -5.50 -7.48
C GLN A 66 -10.10 -7.02 -7.59
N SER A 67 -8.86 -7.47 -7.82
CA SER A 67 -8.56 -8.91 -7.83
C SER A 67 -8.83 -9.56 -6.48
N GLU A 68 -8.52 -8.87 -5.37
CA GLU A 68 -8.83 -9.37 -4.04
C GLU A 68 -10.32 -9.37 -3.71
N LEU A 69 -11.11 -8.40 -4.20
CA LEU A 69 -12.56 -8.47 -4.12
C LEU A 69 -13.11 -9.73 -4.84
N ALA A 70 -12.54 -10.09 -5.99
CA ALA A 70 -12.92 -11.29 -6.71
C ALA A 70 -12.61 -12.56 -5.90
N SER A 71 -11.45 -12.63 -5.25
CA SER A 71 -11.10 -13.70 -4.32
C SER A 71 -12.05 -13.74 -3.12
N LEU A 72 -12.32 -12.58 -2.51
CA LEU A 72 -13.17 -12.44 -1.34
C LEU A 72 -14.59 -12.95 -1.60
N LYS A 73 -15.11 -12.75 -2.82
CA LYS A 73 -16.43 -13.26 -3.25
C LYS A 73 -16.55 -14.78 -3.09
N GLN A 74 -15.47 -15.53 -3.32
CA GLN A 74 -15.47 -16.99 -3.26
C GLN A 74 -15.34 -17.51 -1.83
N ILE A 75 -14.48 -16.87 -1.02
CA ILE A 75 -14.13 -17.38 0.32
C ILE A 75 -14.98 -16.80 1.45
N ASN A 76 -15.49 -15.57 1.29
CA ASN A 76 -16.33 -14.88 2.25
C ASN A 76 -17.34 -13.93 1.56
N PRO A 77 -18.47 -14.47 1.03
CA PRO A 77 -19.47 -13.69 0.30
C PRO A 77 -20.10 -12.55 1.10
N LYS A 78 -20.19 -12.71 2.43
CA LYS A 78 -20.73 -11.70 3.34
C LYS A 78 -19.79 -10.48 3.42
N ALA A 79 -18.50 -10.71 3.65
CA ALA A 79 -17.51 -9.63 3.65
C ALA A 79 -17.39 -8.98 2.26
N TYR A 80 -17.44 -9.79 1.20
CA TYR A 80 -17.47 -9.29 -0.18
C TYR A 80 -18.58 -8.27 -0.42
N ALA A 81 -19.83 -8.58 -0.06
CA ALA A 81 -20.95 -7.66 -0.28
C ALA A 81 -20.72 -6.29 0.37
N ALA A 82 -20.21 -6.29 1.61
CA ALA A 82 -19.90 -5.06 2.33
C ALA A 82 -18.75 -4.27 1.70
N LYS A 83 -17.64 -4.95 1.34
CA LYS A 83 -16.46 -4.29 0.75
C LYS A 83 -16.71 -3.82 -0.68
N GLN A 84 -17.44 -4.57 -1.50
CA GLN A 84 -17.85 -4.18 -2.85
C GLN A 84 -18.71 -2.91 -2.82
N ALA A 85 -19.66 -2.83 -1.89
CA ALA A 85 -20.48 -1.63 -1.73
C ALA A 85 -19.62 -0.41 -1.33
N HIS A 86 -18.62 -0.60 -0.46
CA HIS A 86 -17.71 0.49 -0.11
C HIS A 86 -16.82 0.91 -1.29
N PHE A 87 -16.31 -0.04 -2.06
CA PHE A 87 -15.55 0.20 -3.26
C PHE A 87 -16.34 1.02 -4.28
N ASN A 88 -17.57 0.61 -4.60
CA ASN A 88 -18.43 1.31 -5.54
C ASN A 88 -18.72 2.75 -5.07
N ARG A 89 -19.00 2.96 -3.77
CA ARG A 89 -19.18 4.31 -3.22
C ARG A 89 -17.93 5.16 -3.37
N LEU A 90 -16.75 4.60 -3.09
CA LEU A 90 -15.48 5.32 -3.21
C LEU A 90 -15.25 5.75 -4.67
N VAL A 91 -15.45 4.84 -5.62
CA VAL A 91 -15.29 5.11 -7.07
C VAL A 91 -16.28 6.18 -7.54
N ASN A 92 -17.55 6.08 -7.15
CA ASN A 92 -18.57 7.06 -7.53
C ASN A 92 -18.23 8.46 -6.99
N ASN A 93 -17.83 8.55 -5.72
CA ASN A 93 -17.45 9.83 -5.11
C ASN A 93 -16.17 10.40 -5.75
N ALA A 94 -15.19 9.55 -6.06
CA ALA A 94 -13.98 9.96 -6.75
C ALA A 94 -14.28 10.44 -8.18
N SER A 95 -15.23 9.82 -8.88
CA SER A 95 -15.69 10.26 -10.21
C SER A 95 -16.34 11.63 -10.16
N LEU A 96 -17.21 11.88 -9.17
CA LEU A 96 -17.79 13.21 -8.94
C LEU A 96 -16.71 14.26 -8.69
N TYR A 97 -15.75 13.97 -7.82
CA TYR A 97 -14.63 14.88 -7.59
C TYR A 97 -13.81 15.12 -8.87
N ASN A 98 -13.50 14.07 -9.63
CA ASN A 98 -12.76 14.19 -10.89
C ASN A 98 -13.46 15.09 -11.91
N SER A 99 -14.80 15.13 -11.92
CA SER A 99 -15.56 16.02 -12.81
C SER A 99 -15.39 17.51 -12.52
N VAL A 100 -15.04 17.87 -11.28
CA VAL A 100 -14.83 19.27 -10.84
C VAL A 100 -13.38 19.56 -10.46
N ARG A 101 -12.49 18.55 -10.47
CA ARG A 101 -11.11 18.64 -10.00
C ARG A 101 -10.28 19.71 -10.72
N GLY A 102 -10.61 20.02 -11.97
CA GLY A 102 -9.98 21.10 -12.75
C GLY A 102 -10.45 22.50 -12.37
N GLU A 103 -11.63 22.62 -11.77
CA GLU A 103 -12.31 23.89 -11.50
C GLU A 103 -12.06 24.42 -10.08
N VAL A 104 -11.48 23.60 -9.20
CA VAL A 104 -11.17 23.98 -7.83
C VAL A 104 -9.77 24.57 -7.71
N ASN A 105 -9.55 25.39 -6.68
CA ASN A 105 -8.22 25.94 -6.41
C ASN A 105 -7.20 24.83 -6.07
N PRO A 106 -5.89 25.08 -6.26
CA PRO A 106 -4.84 24.08 -6.04
C PRO A 106 -4.82 23.47 -4.64
N ALA A 107 -5.02 24.28 -3.59
CA ALA A 107 -5.00 23.77 -2.22
C ALA A 107 -6.13 22.78 -1.94
N THR A 108 -7.34 23.05 -2.45
CA THR A 108 -8.48 22.13 -2.37
C THR A 108 -8.20 20.85 -3.16
N LYS A 109 -7.67 20.97 -4.37
CA LYS A 109 -7.29 19.82 -5.20
C LYS A 109 -6.29 18.90 -4.49
N ASP A 110 -5.19 19.45 -3.98
CA ASP A 110 -4.14 18.66 -3.34
C ASP A 110 -4.66 17.95 -2.08
N THR A 111 -5.51 18.63 -1.30
CA THR A 111 -6.14 18.08 -0.09
C THR A 111 -7.06 16.90 -0.43
N ILE A 112 -7.93 17.07 -1.44
CA ILE A 112 -8.89 16.03 -1.81
C ILE A 112 -8.21 14.87 -2.56
N ASP A 113 -7.18 15.15 -3.35
CA ASP A 113 -6.31 14.12 -3.95
C ASP A 113 -5.68 13.24 -2.86
N ALA A 114 -5.11 13.86 -1.82
CA ALA A 114 -4.54 13.13 -0.68
C ALA A 114 -5.60 12.31 0.06
N LEU A 115 -6.80 12.86 0.24
CA LEU A 115 -7.92 12.14 0.86
C LEU A 115 -8.31 10.90 0.08
N TYR A 116 -8.48 10.99 -1.25
CA TYR A 116 -8.86 9.85 -2.07
C TYR A 116 -7.75 8.82 -2.17
N LYS A 117 -6.47 9.24 -2.22
CA LYS A 117 -5.33 8.33 -2.13
C LYS A 117 -5.37 7.54 -0.82
N TYR A 118 -5.53 8.22 0.32
CA TYR A 118 -5.65 7.58 1.62
C TYR A 118 -6.82 6.60 1.69
N LYS A 119 -8.04 7.03 1.30
CA LYS A 119 -9.23 6.18 1.35
C LYS A 119 -9.13 4.95 0.46
N THR A 120 -8.52 5.10 -0.72
CA THR A 120 -8.24 3.98 -1.62
C THR A 120 -7.32 2.99 -0.93
N ASN A 121 -6.18 3.45 -0.42
CA ASN A 121 -5.20 2.59 0.26
C ASN A 121 -5.80 1.88 1.47
N GLN A 122 -6.58 2.60 2.29
CA GLN A 122 -7.27 2.05 3.45
C GLN A 122 -8.25 0.96 3.03
N LEU A 123 -9.10 1.21 2.03
CA LEU A 123 -10.06 0.22 1.55
C LEU A 123 -9.37 -1.02 0.97
N CYS A 124 -8.30 -0.85 0.20
CA CYS A 124 -7.53 -1.97 -0.33
C CYS A 124 -6.94 -2.83 0.80
N ALA A 125 -6.33 -2.20 1.81
CA ALA A 125 -5.76 -2.92 2.94
C ALA A 125 -6.84 -3.66 3.77
N ASP A 126 -8.02 -3.05 3.90
CA ASP A 126 -9.17 -3.68 4.54
C ASP A 126 -9.66 -4.92 3.78
N ILE A 127 -9.72 -4.85 2.45
CA ILE A 127 -10.09 -5.99 1.60
C ILE A 127 -9.07 -7.11 1.74
N ALA A 128 -7.78 -6.81 1.69
CA ALA A 128 -6.70 -7.78 1.88
C ALA A 128 -6.81 -8.53 3.21
N ARG A 129 -7.14 -7.80 4.29
CA ARG A 129 -7.38 -8.42 5.59
C ARG A 129 -8.56 -9.36 5.58
N GLU A 130 -9.69 -8.98 4.99
CA GLU A 130 -10.86 -9.86 4.88
C GLU A 130 -10.55 -11.10 4.05
N VAL A 131 -9.73 -10.96 3.00
CA VAL A 131 -9.27 -12.10 2.19
C VAL A 131 -8.43 -13.04 3.03
N MET A 132 -7.40 -12.54 3.71
CA MET A 132 -6.56 -13.34 4.59
C MET A 132 -7.38 -14.05 5.68
N GLN A 133 -8.29 -13.34 6.34
CA GLN A 133 -9.16 -13.94 7.37
C GLN A 133 -10.08 -15.00 6.81
N GLY A 134 -10.66 -14.77 5.62
CA GLY A 134 -11.48 -15.76 4.93
C GLY A 134 -10.68 -17.02 4.56
N LEU A 135 -9.45 -16.86 4.09
CA LEU A 135 -8.56 -17.98 3.77
C LEU A 135 -8.19 -18.79 5.02
N ILE A 136 -7.83 -18.12 6.12
CA ILE A 136 -7.53 -18.78 7.40
C ILE A 136 -8.73 -19.61 7.86
N GLN A 137 -9.93 -19.02 7.89
CA GLN A 137 -11.15 -19.75 8.30
C GLN A 137 -11.47 -20.95 7.41
N LYS A 138 -11.12 -20.89 6.12
CA LYS A 138 -11.29 -22.02 5.18
C LYS A 138 -10.21 -23.09 5.33
N GLY A 139 -9.02 -22.73 5.81
CA GLY A 139 -7.91 -23.66 6.01
C GLY A 139 -7.88 -24.33 7.40
N GLU A 140 -8.44 -23.67 8.41
CA GLU A 140 -8.53 -24.19 9.79
C GLU A 140 -9.86 -24.90 10.10
N GLY A 141 -10.87 -24.73 9.22
CA GLY A 141 -12.22 -25.26 9.38
C GLY A 141 -12.47 -26.63 8.77
#